data_AF-A0A6N6L1Z5-F1
#
_entry.id   AF-A0A6N6L1Z5-F1
#
_cell.length_a   1.000
_cell.length_b   1.000
_cell.length_c   1.000
_cell.angle_alpha   90.00
_cell.angle_beta   90.00
_cell.angle_gamma   90.00
#
_symmetry.space_group_name_H-M   'P 1'
#
loop_
_entity.id
_entity.type
_entity.pdbx_description
1 polymer ?
#
loop_
_entity_poly.entity_id
_entity_poly.type
_entity_poly.pdbx_seq_one_letter_code
_entity_poly.pdbx_strand_id
1 'polypeptide(L)'
;MVVKLRKSRFLLIGLALGGAALACDLLPNGISLPDTPTPGASPTVNLTLTAVFAPTETQPGDPTSTPTDDPSQATRTPTPTETLTPTITLTPTITLTPTETEPVFGFTPNVPEFTPGTGEAPSFGFTPVPGLDRITNENPETRRGNTFEAQYQLITPKIDGDLSDWEAELYSTDYVVFGRSYHSGISDLFAVFQMGWDEDNFYIGATVDDNRHVQEATDDQLFRGDSVELLLDTNVMEDYYDDETDEDDFQLGISPGESLSSGTVENYLWVPETLSGEQDDVEVGVKETDDGYVIEIAIPWEVFDVTAIEDQHFGFAFSVSDNDKPDTVQQQTMVSVASRRHYNDPTTWLDLVLIK
;
A
#
# COMPACT_ATOMS: atom_id res chain seq x y z
N MET A 1 -38.24 48.19 23.69
CA MET A 1 -39.23 47.98 24.78
C MET A 1 -39.40 46.48 24.96
N VAL A 2 -39.40 45.97 26.19
CA VAL A 2 -39.28 44.52 26.50
C VAL A 2 -40.64 43.92 26.84
N VAL A 3 -41.00 42.76 26.26
CA VAL A 3 -41.58 41.59 26.98
C VAL A 3 -41.18 40.30 26.23
N LYS A 4 -40.54 39.36 26.94
CA LYS A 4 -40.48 37.93 26.58
C LYS A 4 -41.60 37.19 27.33
N LEU A 5 -42.10 36.07 26.82
CA LEU A 5 -42.47 34.94 27.69
C LEU A 5 -42.25 33.57 27.02
N ARG A 6 -41.65 32.65 27.79
CA ARG A 6 -41.53 31.17 27.59
C ARG A 6 -42.88 30.50 27.92
N LYS A 7 -43.18 29.19 27.82
CA LYS A 7 -42.55 27.86 27.54
C LYS A 7 -43.77 26.95 27.17
N SER A 8 -43.72 25.70 26.69
CA SER A 8 -43.06 24.49 27.23
C SER A 8 -43.26 23.30 26.28
N ARG A 9 -42.45 22.24 26.45
CA ARG A 9 -42.66 20.91 25.84
C ARG A 9 -43.67 20.09 26.65
N PHE A 10 -44.33 19.13 26.01
CA PHE A 10 -44.86 17.92 26.66
C PHE A 10 -44.53 16.69 25.81
N LEU A 11 -43.99 15.67 26.48
CA LEU A 11 -43.72 14.33 25.99
C LEU A 11 -44.82 13.42 26.53
N LEU A 12 -45.36 12.49 25.74
CA LEU A 12 -46.19 11.40 26.26
C LEU A 12 -45.95 10.12 25.47
N ILE A 13 -45.62 9.06 26.22
CA ILE A 13 -45.25 7.74 25.75
C ILE A 13 -46.52 6.89 25.65
N GLY A 14 -46.71 6.20 24.51
CA GLY A 14 -47.78 5.23 24.30
C GLY A 14 -47.24 3.81 24.27
N LEU A 15 -47.22 3.14 25.43
CA LEU A 15 -46.75 1.77 25.58
C LEU A 15 -47.88 0.78 25.22
N ALA A 16 -47.63 -0.15 24.29
CA ALA A 16 -48.54 -1.26 24.00
C ALA A 16 -48.01 -2.56 24.63
N LEU A 17 -48.77 -3.13 25.57
CA LEU A 17 -48.48 -4.38 26.29
C LEU A 17 -49.65 -5.34 26.07
N GLY A 18 -49.36 -6.64 25.90
CA GLY A 18 -50.33 -7.71 26.17
C GLY A 18 -50.42 -8.84 25.14
N GLY A 19 -49.64 -9.90 25.36
CA GLY A 19 -49.82 -11.21 24.74
C GLY A 19 -49.08 -12.25 25.58
N ALA A 20 -49.80 -13.19 26.20
CA ALA A 20 -49.26 -14.01 27.29
C ALA A 20 -49.25 -15.52 26.99
N ALA A 21 -48.11 -16.14 27.33
CA ALA A 21 -47.96 -17.42 28.03
C ALA A 21 -48.52 -18.75 27.45
N LEU A 22 -47.57 -19.70 27.32
CA LEU A 22 -47.65 -21.14 27.66
C LEU A 22 -48.50 -22.11 26.81
N ALA A 23 -47.80 -23.03 26.13
CA ALA A 23 -48.18 -24.44 25.98
C ALA A 23 -46.90 -25.31 25.89
N CYS A 24 -46.95 -26.52 26.44
CA CYS A 24 -45.80 -27.44 26.56
C CYS A 24 -45.64 -28.39 25.35
N ASP A 25 -44.47 -29.03 25.30
CA ASP A 25 -44.16 -30.38 24.79
C ASP A 25 -44.95 -30.94 23.60
N LEU A 26 -44.23 -31.19 22.49
CA LEU A 26 -44.34 -32.44 21.71
C LEU A 26 -43.11 -32.58 20.77
N LEU A 27 -42.15 -33.42 21.14
CA LEU A 27 -41.25 -34.06 20.17
C LEU A 27 -41.96 -35.29 19.58
N PRO A 28 -41.65 -35.67 18.33
CA PRO A 28 -40.80 -36.86 18.20
C PRO A 28 -39.81 -36.85 17.00
N ASN A 29 -38.75 -37.64 17.17
CA ASN A 29 -37.93 -38.30 16.14
C ASN A 29 -37.01 -37.45 15.24
N GLY A 30 -35.77 -37.29 15.69
CA GLY A 30 -34.68 -38.09 15.12
C GLY A 30 -33.92 -37.53 13.90
N ILE A 31 -32.99 -36.60 14.16
CA ILE A 31 -31.76 -36.44 13.37
C ILE A 31 -30.61 -36.32 14.38
N SER A 32 -29.52 -37.08 14.17
CA SER A 32 -28.31 -36.99 14.99
C SER A 32 -27.46 -35.81 14.56
N LEU A 33 -27.06 -34.96 15.52
CA LEU A 33 -25.99 -33.99 15.32
C LEU A 33 -24.63 -34.70 15.51
N PRO A 34 -23.58 -34.34 14.75
CA PRO A 34 -22.23 -34.84 14.98
C PRO A 34 -21.64 -34.29 16.29
N ASP A 35 -20.82 -35.11 16.94
CA ASP A 35 -20.22 -34.80 18.25
C ASP A 35 -19.24 -33.61 18.21
N THR A 36 -19.32 -32.75 19.22
CA THR A 36 -18.35 -31.66 19.43
C THR A 36 -17.05 -32.23 20.00
N PRO A 37 -15.87 -32.01 19.37
CA PRO A 37 -14.61 -32.45 19.94
C PRO A 37 -14.27 -31.64 21.22
N THR A 38 -13.85 -32.35 22.26
CA THR A 38 -13.41 -31.75 23.53
C THR A 38 -11.96 -31.25 23.39
N PRO A 39 -11.60 -30.04 23.87
CA PRO A 39 -10.22 -29.55 23.81
C PRO A 39 -9.24 -30.49 24.54
N GLY A 40 -8.28 -31.02 23.79
CA GLY A 40 -7.21 -31.87 24.31
C GLY A 40 -6.18 -31.09 25.13
N ALA A 41 -5.58 -31.74 26.13
CA ALA A 41 -4.65 -31.11 27.05
C ALA A 41 -3.33 -30.68 26.38
N SER A 42 -2.89 -29.45 26.66
CA SER A 42 -1.59 -28.93 26.24
C SER A 42 -0.43 -29.62 26.99
N PRO A 43 0.65 -30.07 26.31
CA PRO A 43 1.81 -30.65 26.97
C PRO A 43 2.68 -29.58 27.64
N THR A 44 3.01 -29.78 28.92
CA THR A 44 3.92 -28.91 29.67
C THR A 44 5.35 -29.00 29.12
N VAL A 45 5.89 -27.90 28.60
CA VAL A 45 7.33 -27.79 28.28
C VAL A 45 8.13 -27.64 29.57
N ASN A 46 9.02 -28.59 29.83
CA ASN A 46 9.86 -28.62 31.03
C ASN A 46 11.22 -27.93 30.76
N LEU A 47 11.40 -26.71 31.25
CA LEU A 47 12.65 -25.97 31.11
C LEU A 47 13.72 -26.52 32.07
N THR A 48 14.70 -27.25 31.54
CA THR A 48 15.90 -27.64 32.29
C THR A 48 17.16 -27.10 31.60
N LEU A 49 17.69 -25.99 32.11
CA LEU A 49 19.02 -25.51 31.74
C LEU A 49 20.07 -26.52 32.22
N THR A 50 21.03 -26.88 31.37
CA THR A 50 22.27 -27.53 31.80
C THR A 50 23.42 -27.04 30.94
N ALA A 51 24.12 -26.02 31.44
CA ALA A 51 25.37 -25.54 30.88
C ALA A 51 26.55 -26.26 31.53
N VAL A 52 27.26 -27.09 30.78
CA VAL A 52 28.56 -27.64 31.13
C VAL A 52 29.39 -27.76 29.86
N PHE A 53 30.51 -27.05 29.78
CA PHE A 53 31.84 -27.59 29.47
C PHE A 53 32.87 -26.45 29.34
N ALA A 54 33.78 -26.38 30.31
CA ALA A 54 35.09 -25.74 30.17
C ALA A 54 36.16 -26.85 30.16
N PRO A 55 37.27 -26.64 29.45
CA PRO A 55 38.59 -26.65 30.12
C PRO A 55 39.58 -25.64 29.48
N THR A 56 40.78 -25.33 30.00
CA THR A 56 41.36 -25.32 31.37
C THR A 56 42.67 -24.50 31.29
N GLU A 57 42.91 -23.66 32.30
CA GLU A 57 44.17 -23.03 32.78
C GLU A 57 45.45 -22.95 31.92
N THR A 58 46.14 -21.79 31.99
CA THR A 58 47.52 -21.76 32.50
C THR A 58 47.87 -20.44 33.22
N GLN A 59 48.61 -20.53 34.34
CA GLN A 59 48.94 -19.48 35.33
C GLN A 59 50.26 -19.92 36.03
N PRO A 60 51.11 -19.08 36.72
CA PRO A 60 50.87 -17.74 37.29
C PRO A 60 51.96 -16.66 37.00
N GLY A 61 51.72 -15.44 37.49
CA GLY A 61 52.74 -14.41 37.77
C GLY A 61 52.18 -13.33 38.71
N ASP A 62 52.76 -13.19 39.91
CA ASP A 62 52.31 -12.35 41.05
C ASP A 62 53.54 -11.95 41.88
N PRO A 63 53.54 -11.00 42.84
CA PRO A 63 52.75 -9.76 43.02
C PRO A 63 53.65 -8.50 42.90
N THR A 64 53.10 -7.28 43.14
CA THR A 64 53.57 -6.36 44.23
C THR A 64 53.20 -4.89 43.98
N SER A 65 52.50 -4.31 44.99
CA SER A 65 52.52 -2.91 45.49
C SER A 65 51.19 -2.14 45.47
N THR A 66 50.69 -1.90 46.68
CA THR A 66 49.93 -0.71 47.10
C THR A 66 50.93 0.27 47.75
N PRO A 67 50.71 1.59 47.76
CA PRO A 67 49.82 2.16 48.78
C PRO A 67 48.95 3.37 48.35
N THR A 68 47.83 3.48 49.08
CA THR A 68 47.11 4.68 49.58
C THR A 68 47.51 6.09 49.09
N ASP A 69 46.55 6.85 48.56
CA ASP A 69 45.97 8.06 49.22
C ASP A 69 44.81 8.70 48.42
N ASP A 70 43.90 9.35 49.14
CA ASP A 70 42.68 10.08 48.72
C ASP A 70 42.59 11.36 49.61
N PRO A 71 41.84 12.45 49.32
CA PRO A 71 41.16 12.92 48.10
C PRO A 71 41.68 14.30 47.62
N SER A 72 41.14 14.84 46.49
CA SER A 72 40.41 16.14 46.49
C SER A 72 40.24 16.83 45.10
N GLN A 73 39.21 17.68 45.04
CA GLN A 73 38.93 18.73 44.04
C GLN A 73 38.48 18.33 42.62
N ALA A 74 37.17 18.09 42.49
CA ALA A 74 36.45 18.31 41.24
C ALA A 74 36.47 19.81 40.87
N THR A 75 37.12 20.16 39.76
CA THR A 75 37.05 21.50 39.16
C THR A 75 36.02 21.49 38.03
N ARG A 76 35.05 22.42 38.07
CA ARG A 76 34.02 22.56 37.04
C ARG A 76 34.56 23.39 35.87
N THR A 77 34.61 22.81 34.68
CA THR A 77 34.84 23.53 33.42
C THR A 77 33.50 24.00 32.86
N PRO A 78 33.33 25.28 32.48
CA PRO A 78 32.08 25.76 31.89
C PRO A 78 31.96 25.43 30.39
N THR A 79 30.73 25.14 29.96
CA THR A 79 30.30 24.95 28.57
C THR A 79 30.53 26.22 27.73
N PRO A 80 30.96 26.11 26.45
CA PRO A 80 31.02 27.26 25.55
C PRO A 80 29.62 27.70 25.08
N THR A 81 29.43 29.01 24.95
CA THR A 81 28.18 29.64 24.48
C THR A 81 28.10 29.64 22.96
N GLU A 82 27.10 28.95 22.40
CA GLU A 82 26.71 29.06 21.00
C GLU A 82 26.32 30.51 20.65
N THR A 83 26.91 31.05 19.58
CA THR A 83 26.64 32.42 19.11
C THR A 83 25.78 32.37 17.85
N LEU A 84 24.48 32.62 18.01
CA LEU A 84 23.53 32.64 16.90
C LEU A 84 23.85 33.77 15.91
N THR A 85 24.16 33.39 14.67
CA THR A 85 24.32 34.32 13.55
C THR A 85 23.03 34.29 12.71
N PRO A 86 22.40 35.44 12.39
CA PRO A 86 21.18 35.44 11.58
C PRO A 86 21.49 35.23 10.08
N THR A 87 21.12 34.07 9.56
CA THR A 87 21.10 33.81 8.10
C THR A 87 19.96 34.58 7.45
N ILE A 88 20.27 35.45 6.48
CA ILE A 88 19.25 36.13 5.67
C ILE A 88 18.95 35.25 4.45
N THR A 89 17.80 34.58 4.46
CA THR A 89 17.26 33.88 3.28
C THR A 89 16.48 34.85 2.41
N LEU A 90 16.89 35.00 1.15
CA LEU A 90 16.16 35.80 0.15
C LEU A 90 15.25 34.91 -0.68
N THR A 91 13.94 34.99 -0.45
CA THR A 91 12.94 34.30 -1.28
C THR A 91 12.66 35.08 -2.57
N PRO A 92 12.86 34.51 -3.77
CA PRO A 92 12.46 35.14 -5.02
C PRO A 92 10.95 34.98 -5.24
N THR A 93 10.18 36.06 -5.10
CA THR A 93 8.77 36.09 -5.50
C THR A 93 8.66 36.27 -7.01
N ILE A 94 8.31 35.22 -7.75
CA ILE A 94 7.94 35.34 -9.17
C ILE A 94 6.43 35.59 -9.27
N THR A 95 6.06 36.80 -9.68
CA THR A 95 4.68 37.14 -10.04
C THR A 95 4.47 36.87 -11.53
N LEU A 96 3.74 35.81 -11.86
CA LEU A 96 3.29 35.56 -13.23
C LEU A 96 1.97 36.29 -13.50
N THR A 97 1.98 37.18 -14.49
CA THR A 97 0.77 37.85 -15.00
C THR A 97 0.30 37.12 -16.27
N PRO A 98 -0.88 36.50 -16.29
CA PRO A 98 -1.41 35.90 -17.52
C PRO A 98 -1.78 37.00 -18.51
N THR A 99 -1.21 36.91 -19.72
CA THR A 99 -1.65 37.73 -20.88
C THR A 99 -2.37 36.81 -21.85
N GLU A 100 -3.69 36.86 -21.81
CA GLU A 100 -4.57 36.17 -22.74
C GLU A 100 -4.62 36.93 -24.07
N THR A 101 -4.44 36.26 -25.21
CA THR A 101 -4.59 36.87 -26.54
C THR A 101 -5.06 35.83 -27.55
N GLU A 102 -6.39 35.72 -27.66
CA GLU A 102 -7.10 34.89 -28.64
C GLU A 102 -6.81 35.34 -30.10
N PRO A 103 -6.40 34.42 -31.00
CA PRO A 103 -6.27 34.71 -32.44
C PRO A 103 -7.59 34.48 -33.19
N VAL A 104 -8.30 35.57 -33.52
CA VAL A 104 -9.53 35.52 -34.34
C VAL A 104 -9.20 35.20 -35.81
N PHE A 105 -9.42 33.96 -36.24
CA PHE A 105 -9.33 33.56 -37.64
C PHE A 105 -10.64 33.81 -38.41
N GLY A 106 -10.69 34.89 -39.18
CA GLY A 106 -11.81 35.19 -40.09
C GLY A 106 -11.66 34.49 -41.45
N PHE A 107 -12.37 33.40 -41.68
CA PHE A 107 -12.50 32.76 -42.99
C PHE A 107 -13.82 33.16 -43.67
N THR A 108 -13.74 33.93 -44.75
CA THR A 108 -14.86 34.13 -45.69
C THR A 108 -14.83 33.06 -46.78
N PRO A 109 -15.89 32.25 -46.96
CA PRO A 109 -15.92 31.23 -48.02
C PRO A 109 -16.27 31.87 -49.37
N ASN A 110 -15.30 31.96 -50.27
CA ASN A 110 -15.57 32.17 -51.70
C ASN A 110 -15.98 30.83 -52.32
N VAL A 111 -17.27 30.66 -52.63
CA VAL A 111 -17.78 29.50 -53.38
C VAL A 111 -17.78 29.83 -54.87
N PRO A 112 -16.95 29.18 -55.70
CA PRO A 112 -17.07 29.28 -57.15
C PRO A 112 -18.25 28.44 -57.64
N GLU A 113 -19.15 29.06 -58.40
CA GLU A 113 -20.33 28.42 -58.98
C GLU A 113 -19.91 27.46 -60.11
N PHE A 114 -20.08 26.15 -59.89
CA PHE A 114 -19.68 25.12 -60.86
C PHE A 114 -20.85 24.76 -61.79
N THR A 115 -20.71 25.07 -63.09
CA THR A 115 -21.64 24.60 -64.12
C THR A 115 -21.31 23.15 -64.52
N PRO A 116 -22.29 22.23 -64.54
CA PRO A 116 -22.04 20.84 -64.90
C PRO A 116 -21.91 20.68 -66.43
N GLY A 117 -20.67 20.55 -66.90
CA GLY A 117 -20.36 20.13 -68.26
C GLY A 117 -20.32 18.60 -68.37
N THR A 118 -21.05 18.02 -69.34
CA THR A 118 -21.02 16.57 -69.61
C THR A 118 -19.73 16.18 -70.32
N GLY A 119 -18.82 15.50 -69.60
CA GLY A 119 -17.62 14.87 -70.15
C GLY A 119 -17.33 13.55 -69.43
N GLU A 120 -16.87 12.54 -70.17
CA GLU A 120 -16.53 11.22 -69.62
C GLU A 120 -15.45 11.30 -68.55
N ALA A 121 -15.64 10.53 -67.46
CA ALA A 121 -14.66 10.43 -66.39
C ALA A 121 -13.44 9.61 -66.85
N PRO A 122 -12.20 10.12 -66.70
CA PRO A 122 -11.00 9.34 -66.98
C PRO A 122 -10.85 8.20 -65.97
N SER A 123 -10.62 6.99 -66.47
CA SER A 123 -10.26 5.83 -65.64
C SER A 123 -8.82 5.99 -65.14
N PHE A 124 -8.67 6.29 -63.85
CA PHE A 124 -7.36 6.24 -63.18
C PHE A 124 -7.08 4.81 -62.73
N GLY A 125 -6.06 4.19 -63.32
CA GLY A 125 -5.57 2.89 -62.88
C GLY A 125 -4.85 3.00 -61.54
N PHE A 126 -5.42 2.41 -60.49
CA PHE A 126 -4.74 2.27 -59.21
C PHE A 126 -3.66 1.19 -59.30
N THR A 127 -2.39 1.59 -59.38
CA THR A 127 -1.30 0.71 -58.95
C THR A 127 -1.40 0.52 -57.44
N PRO A 128 -1.44 -0.74 -56.94
CA PRO A 128 -1.45 -0.98 -55.49
C PRO A 128 -0.12 -0.48 -54.90
N VAL A 129 -0.22 0.33 -53.84
CA VAL A 129 0.94 0.76 -53.06
C VAL A 129 1.43 -0.43 -52.23
N PRO A 130 2.68 -0.88 -52.36
CA PRO A 130 3.26 -1.87 -51.46
C PRO A 130 3.42 -1.26 -50.06
N GLY A 131 3.01 -1.97 -49.01
CA GLY A 131 3.16 -1.51 -47.62
C GLY A 131 1.94 -0.82 -47.02
N LEU A 132 0.72 -1.27 -47.35
CA LEU A 132 -0.37 -1.17 -46.38
C LEU A 132 -0.35 -2.46 -45.55
N ASP A 133 0.56 -2.50 -44.57
CA ASP A 133 0.53 -3.54 -43.56
C ASP A 133 -0.82 -3.48 -42.84
N ARG A 134 -1.36 -4.67 -42.60
CA ARG A 134 -2.67 -4.86 -41.99
C ARG A 134 -2.62 -4.26 -40.59
N ILE A 135 -3.36 -3.19 -40.34
CA ILE A 135 -3.61 -2.74 -38.96
C ILE A 135 -4.25 -3.92 -38.24
N THR A 136 -3.48 -4.58 -37.38
CA THR A 136 -4.02 -5.49 -36.39
C THR A 136 -4.66 -4.60 -35.32
N ASN A 137 -5.92 -4.89 -34.98
CA ASN A 137 -6.56 -4.30 -33.81
C ASN A 137 -6.14 -5.14 -32.60
N GLU A 138 -4.83 -5.19 -32.35
CA GLU A 138 -4.26 -5.79 -31.15
C GLU A 138 -4.10 -4.66 -30.12
N ASN A 139 -4.39 -4.97 -28.85
CA ASN A 139 -4.21 -4.03 -27.75
C ASN A 139 -2.71 -3.71 -27.58
N PRO A 140 -2.35 -2.54 -27.02
CA PRO A 140 -0.96 -2.27 -26.65
C PRO A 140 -0.49 -3.26 -25.58
N GLU A 141 0.78 -3.66 -25.66
CA GLU A 141 1.39 -4.58 -24.68
C GLU A 141 1.75 -3.89 -23.35
N THR A 142 1.76 -2.56 -23.28
CA THR A 142 2.10 -1.80 -22.05
C THR A 142 1.24 -0.55 -21.88
N ARG A 143 0.94 -0.23 -20.62
CA ARG A 143 0.22 0.98 -20.21
C ARG A 143 1.08 2.23 -20.38
N ARG A 144 0.49 3.39 -20.06
CA ARG A 144 1.15 4.70 -20.23
C ARG A 144 1.70 5.22 -18.92
N GLY A 145 2.97 4.96 -18.66
CA GLY A 145 3.67 5.61 -17.55
C GLY A 145 5.09 5.11 -17.37
N ASN A 146 5.47 4.90 -16.12
CA ASN A 146 6.67 4.15 -15.78
C ASN A 146 6.34 2.66 -15.83
N THR A 147 7.30 1.86 -16.30
CA THR A 147 7.33 0.42 -16.07
C THR A 147 8.28 0.17 -14.92
N PHE A 148 7.83 -0.60 -13.92
CA PHE A 148 8.65 -1.09 -12.83
C PHE A 148 9.25 -2.44 -13.18
N GLU A 149 10.41 -2.75 -12.60
CA GLU A 149 11.10 -4.02 -12.77
C GLU A 149 11.19 -4.73 -11.41
N ALA A 150 10.71 -5.97 -11.33
CA ALA A 150 10.99 -6.85 -10.19
C ALA A 150 12.15 -7.79 -10.54
N GLN A 151 13.18 -7.80 -9.69
CA GLN A 151 14.40 -8.58 -9.93
C GLN A 151 14.26 -10.02 -9.44
N TYR A 152 14.69 -10.99 -10.25
CA TYR A 152 14.68 -12.40 -9.87
C TYR A 152 15.63 -12.68 -8.70
N GLN A 153 15.10 -13.28 -7.63
CA GLN A 153 15.82 -13.54 -6.39
C GLN A 153 16.50 -14.92 -6.41
N LEU A 154 17.78 -14.94 -6.77
CA LEU A 154 18.64 -16.13 -6.66
C LEU A 154 18.85 -16.60 -5.21
N ILE A 155 18.60 -15.70 -4.24
CA ILE A 155 18.58 -15.97 -2.81
C ILE A 155 17.28 -15.32 -2.33
N THR A 156 16.31 -16.15 -1.90
CA THR A 156 15.05 -15.68 -1.32
C THR A 156 15.31 -14.69 -0.17
N PRO A 157 14.77 -13.46 -0.21
CA PRO A 157 14.90 -12.50 0.88
C PRO A 157 14.32 -13.04 2.17
N LYS A 158 14.94 -12.70 3.30
CA LYS A 158 14.46 -13.14 4.60
C LYS A 158 13.48 -12.13 5.18
N ILE A 159 12.18 -12.45 5.10
CA ILE A 159 11.06 -11.68 5.65
C ILE A 159 11.19 -11.49 7.18
N ASP A 160 11.89 -10.44 7.64
CA ASP A 160 12.13 -10.16 9.07
C ASP A 160 12.15 -8.67 9.47
N GLY A 161 11.86 -7.78 8.51
CA GLY A 161 11.89 -6.34 8.64
C GLY A 161 13.28 -5.71 8.42
N ASP A 162 14.22 -6.37 7.74
CA ASP A 162 15.60 -5.89 7.55
C ASP A 162 16.05 -6.03 6.09
N LEU A 163 15.88 -4.95 5.31
CA LEU A 163 16.18 -4.88 3.88
C LEU A 163 17.69 -5.01 3.50
N SER A 164 18.55 -5.53 4.39
CA SER A 164 20.00 -5.58 4.19
C SER A 164 20.51 -6.75 3.33
N ASP A 165 19.66 -7.71 2.98
CA ASP A 165 19.92 -8.81 2.03
C ASP A 165 19.35 -8.57 0.62
N TRP A 166 18.64 -7.46 0.40
CA TRP A 166 18.04 -7.10 -0.89
C TRP A 166 19.02 -6.41 -1.84
N GLU A 167 18.99 -6.79 -3.12
CA GLU A 167 19.71 -6.13 -4.21
C GLU A 167 18.75 -5.81 -5.38
N ALA A 168 17.89 -4.79 -5.22
CA ALA A 168 16.87 -4.38 -6.20
C ALA A 168 16.84 -2.85 -6.43
N GLU A 169 16.09 -2.39 -7.44
CA GLU A 169 15.86 -0.95 -7.68
C GLU A 169 14.86 -0.38 -6.65
N LEU A 170 15.10 0.87 -6.24
CA LEU A 170 14.28 1.60 -5.27
C LEU A 170 13.34 2.57 -5.99
N TYR A 171 12.05 2.46 -5.67
CA TYR A 171 10.95 3.25 -6.19
C TYR A 171 10.24 4.02 -5.07
N SER A 172 9.55 5.12 -5.40
CA SER A 172 8.95 6.04 -4.42
C SER A 172 7.45 6.27 -4.62
N THR A 173 6.72 6.47 -3.53
CA THR A 173 5.28 6.82 -3.54
C THR A 173 5.06 8.33 -3.60
N ASP A 174 5.48 8.95 -4.72
CA ASP A 174 5.52 10.42 -4.87
C ASP A 174 4.16 11.13 -4.89
N TYR A 175 3.04 10.40 -5.02
CA TYR A 175 1.73 10.99 -5.27
C TYR A 175 0.74 10.73 -4.14
N VAL A 176 0.32 11.81 -3.47
CA VAL A 176 -0.83 11.78 -2.56
C VAL A 176 -2.11 11.69 -3.39
N VAL A 177 -2.74 10.50 -3.41
CA VAL A 177 -3.92 10.17 -4.22
C VAL A 177 -5.23 10.26 -3.43
N PHE A 178 -5.18 10.11 -2.10
CA PHE A 178 -6.32 10.37 -1.22
C PHE A 178 -5.96 11.40 -0.15
N GLY A 179 -6.94 12.17 0.33
CA GLY A 179 -6.80 12.87 1.61
C GLY A 179 -5.87 14.07 1.67
N ARG A 180 -5.44 14.66 0.55
CA ARG A 180 -4.40 15.70 0.46
C ARG A 180 -4.50 16.91 1.43
N SER A 181 -5.64 17.16 2.06
CA SER A 181 -5.78 18.16 3.14
C SER A 181 -5.23 17.74 4.50
N TYR A 182 -5.02 16.44 4.72
CA TYR A 182 -4.41 15.87 5.92
C TYR A 182 -2.90 15.71 5.75
N HIS A 183 -2.42 15.37 4.55
CA HIS A 183 -1.00 15.18 4.24
C HIS A 183 -0.16 16.46 4.44
N SER A 184 0.77 16.42 5.40
CA SER A 184 1.59 17.56 5.81
C SER A 184 3.00 17.62 5.18
N GLY A 185 3.45 16.55 4.51
CA GLY A 185 4.73 16.47 3.81
C GLY A 185 5.25 15.03 3.71
N ILE A 186 6.49 14.84 3.22
CA ILE A 186 7.09 13.48 3.18
C ILE A 186 7.29 12.88 4.57
N SER A 187 7.56 13.71 5.60
CA SER A 187 7.64 13.31 7.01
C SER A 187 6.26 13.17 7.68
N ASP A 188 5.24 12.88 6.89
CA ASP A 188 3.85 12.69 7.33
C ASP A 188 3.41 11.31 6.89
N LEU A 189 3.46 11.09 5.57
CA LEU A 189 3.44 9.78 4.96
C LEU A 189 4.30 9.78 3.70
N PHE A 190 5.24 8.85 3.59
CA PHE A 190 6.02 8.57 2.38
C PHE A 190 6.55 7.14 2.43
N ALA A 191 6.79 6.52 1.28
CA ALA A 191 7.43 5.20 1.24
C ALA A 191 8.42 5.09 0.07
N VAL A 192 9.52 4.41 0.36
CA VAL A 192 10.46 3.88 -0.64
C VAL A 192 10.36 2.37 -0.58
N PHE A 193 10.18 1.73 -1.73
CA PHE A 193 10.03 0.28 -1.83
C PHE A 193 10.86 -0.29 -2.98
N GLN A 194 11.07 -1.59 -2.95
CA GLN A 194 11.81 -2.38 -3.91
C GLN A 194 11.11 -3.72 -4.10
N MET A 195 11.33 -4.35 -5.25
CA MET A 195 10.57 -5.52 -5.66
C MET A 195 11.48 -6.65 -6.15
N GLY A 196 11.10 -7.87 -5.77
CA GLY A 196 11.73 -9.09 -6.24
C GLY A 196 10.69 -10.15 -6.59
N TRP A 197 11.14 -11.23 -7.23
CA TRP A 197 10.32 -12.42 -7.45
C TRP A 197 11.18 -13.67 -7.49
N ASP A 198 10.61 -14.82 -7.18
CA ASP A 198 11.12 -16.12 -7.62
C ASP A 198 9.97 -16.96 -8.20
N GLU A 199 10.23 -18.24 -8.51
CA GLU A 199 9.20 -19.13 -9.04
C GLU A 199 8.02 -19.38 -8.08
N ASP A 200 8.17 -19.11 -6.77
CA ASP A 200 7.15 -19.38 -5.74
C ASP A 200 6.43 -18.08 -5.28
N ASN A 201 7.13 -16.95 -5.16
CA ASN A 201 6.58 -15.71 -4.59
C ASN A 201 6.91 -14.41 -5.35
N PHE A 202 6.04 -13.42 -5.19
CA PHE A 202 6.32 -12.00 -5.39
C PHE A 202 6.76 -11.36 -4.07
N TYR A 203 7.81 -10.54 -4.09
CA TYR A 203 8.40 -9.93 -2.90
C TYR A 203 8.32 -8.40 -2.94
N ILE A 204 7.79 -7.80 -1.87
CA ILE A 204 7.84 -6.34 -1.63
C ILE A 204 8.66 -6.08 -0.36
N GLY A 205 9.65 -5.20 -0.46
CA GLY A 205 10.37 -4.64 0.68
C GLY A 205 10.20 -3.13 0.69
N ALA A 206 9.75 -2.54 1.80
CA ALA A 206 9.46 -1.11 1.88
C ALA A 206 9.90 -0.49 3.20
N THR A 207 10.45 0.72 3.13
CA THR A 207 10.56 1.64 4.26
C THR A 207 9.45 2.66 4.14
N VAL A 208 8.61 2.75 5.17
CA VAL A 208 7.52 3.72 5.30
C VAL A 208 7.92 4.75 6.35
N ASP A 209 8.00 6.01 5.94
CA ASP A 209 8.01 7.16 6.83
C ASP A 209 6.55 7.46 7.20
N ASP A 210 6.22 7.37 8.48
CA ASP A 210 4.90 7.62 9.06
C ASP A 210 5.10 8.29 10.43
N ASN A 211 4.63 9.52 10.58
CA ASN A 211 4.84 10.26 11.82
C ASN A 211 3.95 9.77 12.98
N ARG A 212 2.95 8.92 12.71
CA ARG A 212 2.02 8.43 13.71
C ARG A 212 1.17 7.21 13.29
N HIS A 213 1.78 6.04 13.46
CA HIS A 213 1.09 4.74 13.39
C HIS A 213 -0.14 4.64 14.32
N VAL A 214 -1.33 4.40 13.74
CA VAL A 214 -2.61 4.01 14.37
C VAL A 214 -3.42 3.06 13.47
N GLN A 215 -2.99 1.79 13.43
CA GLN A 215 -3.71 0.73 12.74
C GLN A 215 -4.69 -0.03 13.66
N GLU A 216 -5.91 0.50 13.79
CA GLU A 216 -7.03 -0.09 14.55
C GLU A 216 -8.06 -0.84 13.65
N ALA A 217 -7.83 -0.89 12.34
CA ALA A 217 -8.71 -1.50 11.36
C ALA A 217 -8.31 -2.96 11.07
N THR A 218 -9.31 -3.79 10.80
CA THR A 218 -9.15 -5.23 10.50
C THR A 218 -9.98 -5.61 9.28
N ASP A 219 -9.78 -6.83 8.78
CA ASP A 219 -10.64 -7.48 7.77
C ASP A 219 -10.87 -6.60 6.51
N ASP A 220 -12.11 -6.56 6.01
CA ASP A 220 -12.52 -5.77 4.84
C ASP A 220 -12.36 -4.25 5.02
N GLN A 221 -12.06 -3.78 6.24
CA GLN A 221 -11.83 -2.38 6.58
C GLN A 221 -10.34 -2.01 6.74
N LEU A 222 -9.39 -2.93 6.51
CA LEU A 222 -7.94 -2.75 6.75
C LEU A 222 -7.36 -1.43 6.22
N PHE A 223 -7.83 -0.99 5.03
CA PHE A 223 -7.47 0.26 4.35
C PHE A 223 -7.76 1.55 5.16
N ARG A 224 -8.45 1.44 6.31
CA ARG A 224 -8.83 2.55 7.18
C ARG A 224 -7.84 2.85 8.31
N GLY A 225 -6.77 2.09 8.43
CA GLY A 225 -5.59 2.45 9.21
C GLY A 225 -4.33 2.29 8.39
N ASP A 226 -3.17 2.38 9.03
CA ASP A 226 -1.88 2.33 8.35
C ASP A 226 -1.65 0.94 7.75
N SER A 227 -1.55 0.93 6.44
CA SER A 227 -1.53 -0.30 5.65
C SER A 227 -0.88 -0.01 4.30
N VAL A 228 -0.17 -1.00 3.77
CA VAL A 228 0.29 -0.97 2.39
C VAL A 228 -0.73 -1.70 1.51
N GLU A 229 -0.83 -1.29 0.26
CA GLU A 229 -1.80 -1.81 -0.70
C GLU A 229 -1.12 -2.10 -2.03
N LEU A 230 -1.33 -3.31 -2.54
CA LEU A 230 -0.88 -3.77 -3.85
C LEU A 230 -2.11 -3.98 -4.74
N LEU A 231 -2.07 -3.38 -5.92
CA LEU A 231 -2.99 -3.64 -7.02
C LEU A 231 -2.21 -4.30 -8.15
N LEU A 232 -2.70 -5.44 -8.64
CA LEU A 232 -2.08 -6.24 -9.68
C LEU A 232 -3.13 -6.67 -10.70
N ASP A 233 -2.90 -6.38 -11.96
CA ASP A 233 -3.67 -6.87 -13.10
C ASP A 233 -2.79 -7.92 -13.80
N THR A 234 -3.34 -9.09 -14.06
CA THR A 234 -2.56 -10.25 -14.52
C THR A 234 -2.70 -10.55 -16.02
N ASN A 235 -3.50 -9.77 -16.76
CA ASN A 235 -3.84 -10.06 -18.15
C ASN A 235 -4.00 -8.82 -19.06
N VAL A 236 -3.45 -7.66 -18.68
CA VAL A 236 -3.41 -6.32 -19.36
C VAL A 236 -3.59 -6.30 -20.88
N MET A 237 -3.09 -7.30 -21.62
CA MET A 237 -3.25 -7.39 -23.08
C MET A 237 -4.67 -7.75 -23.55
N GLU A 238 -5.42 -8.60 -22.84
CA GLU A 238 -6.75 -9.04 -23.27
C GLU A 238 -7.79 -7.92 -23.06
N ASP A 239 -7.72 -7.24 -21.92
CA ASP A 239 -8.71 -6.30 -21.39
C ASP A 239 -8.28 -4.82 -21.44
N TYR A 240 -6.98 -4.49 -21.59
CA TYR A 240 -6.26 -3.18 -21.69
C TYR A 240 -7.03 -1.85 -21.49
N TYR A 241 -8.18 -1.69 -22.15
CA TYR A 241 -9.03 -0.51 -22.18
C TYR A 241 -10.22 -0.54 -21.20
N ASP A 242 -10.47 -1.65 -20.50
CA ASP A 242 -11.60 -1.83 -19.61
C ASP A 242 -11.31 -1.14 -18.24
N ASP A 243 -12.25 -0.31 -17.80
CA ASP A 243 -12.11 0.65 -16.68
C ASP A 243 -12.86 0.23 -15.41
N GLU A 244 -13.21 -1.05 -15.32
CA GLU A 244 -13.81 -1.73 -14.15
C GLU A 244 -13.02 -3.02 -13.87
N THR A 245 -12.65 -3.28 -12.62
CA THR A 245 -11.91 -4.50 -12.24
C THR A 245 -12.72 -5.78 -12.40
N ASP A 246 -12.10 -6.87 -12.87
CA ASP A 246 -12.76 -8.17 -13.05
C ASP A 246 -12.20 -9.33 -12.19
N GLU A 247 -12.04 -10.53 -12.77
CA GLU A 247 -11.60 -11.77 -12.15
C GLU A 247 -10.08 -12.01 -12.24
N ASP A 248 -9.35 -11.27 -13.08
CA ASP A 248 -7.88 -11.36 -13.18
C ASP A 248 -7.13 -10.10 -12.63
N ASP A 249 -7.91 -9.16 -12.11
CA ASP A 249 -7.49 -8.07 -11.22
C ASP A 249 -7.45 -8.48 -9.75
N PHE A 250 -6.46 -7.97 -9.03
CA PHE A 250 -6.25 -8.23 -7.61
C PHE A 250 -5.99 -6.96 -6.81
N GLN A 251 -6.59 -6.87 -5.63
CA GLN A 251 -6.41 -5.77 -4.68
C GLN A 251 -6.12 -6.36 -3.30
N LEU A 252 -4.85 -6.36 -2.88
CA LEU A 252 -4.38 -6.95 -1.62
C LEU A 252 -3.89 -5.86 -0.67
N GLY A 253 -4.42 -5.83 0.55
CA GLY A 253 -3.95 -4.97 1.64
C GLY A 253 -3.15 -5.75 2.66
N ILE A 254 -2.11 -5.12 3.20
CA ILE A 254 -1.28 -5.67 4.27
C ILE A 254 -1.11 -4.61 5.37
N SER A 255 -1.39 -5.03 6.60
CA SER A 255 -1.27 -4.25 7.83
C SER A 255 -0.04 -4.71 8.62
N PRO A 256 0.82 -3.80 9.09
CA PRO A 256 1.91 -4.14 10.00
C PRO A 256 1.42 -4.39 11.45
N GLY A 257 0.10 -4.35 11.69
CA GLY A 257 -0.57 -4.60 12.96
C GLY A 257 -0.74 -3.36 13.85
N GLU A 258 -1.58 -3.46 14.89
CA GLU A 258 -1.85 -2.37 15.86
C GLU A 258 -0.57 -1.87 16.60
N SER A 259 0.48 -2.69 16.64
CA SER A 259 1.77 -2.37 17.26
C SER A 259 2.92 -2.89 16.39
N LEU A 260 3.77 -2.00 15.92
CA LEU A 260 4.93 -2.31 15.05
C LEU A 260 5.98 -3.24 15.69
N SER A 261 5.91 -3.48 17.00
CA SER A 261 6.84 -4.34 17.74
C SER A 261 6.21 -5.60 18.34
N SER A 262 4.88 -5.74 18.30
CA SER A 262 4.17 -6.85 18.97
C SER A 262 2.75 -7.13 18.48
N GLY A 263 2.27 -6.42 17.46
CA GLY A 263 0.96 -6.59 16.87
C GLY A 263 0.90 -7.84 16.02
N THR A 264 -0.31 -8.32 15.77
CA THR A 264 -0.55 -9.31 14.72
C THR A 264 -0.58 -8.56 13.39
N VAL A 265 0.26 -8.97 12.44
CA VAL A 265 0.13 -8.56 11.03
C VAL A 265 -1.16 -9.12 10.47
N GLU A 266 -1.84 -8.38 9.61
CA GLU A 266 -3.08 -8.81 8.97
C GLU A 266 -2.99 -8.55 7.46
N ASN A 267 -3.66 -9.37 6.65
CA ASN A 267 -3.80 -9.12 5.23
C ASN A 267 -5.25 -9.37 4.79
N TYR A 268 -5.66 -8.72 3.70
CA TYR A 268 -7.00 -8.89 3.14
C TYR A 268 -7.01 -8.68 1.64
N LEU A 269 -7.48 -9.67 0.89
CA LEU A 269 -7.76 -9.57 -0.54
C LEU A 269 -9.19 -9.04 -0.72
N TRP A 270 -9.37 -7.91 -1.39
CA TRP A 270 -10.68 -7.31 -1.69
C TRP A 270 -11.20 -7.68 -3.07
N VAL A 271 -10.30 -7.71 -4.06
CA VAL A 271 -10.59 -8.00 -5.46
C VAL A 271 -9.76 -9.23 -5.86
N PRO A 272 -10.34 -10.22 -6.58
CA PRO A 272 -11.74 -10.27 -6.99
C PRO A 272 -12.68 -10.63 -5.82
N GLU A 273 -13.92 -10.12 -5.81
CA GLU A 273 -14.89 -10.34 -4.72
C GLU A 273 -15.12 -11.84 -4.42
N THR A 274 -14.96 -12.70 -5.44
CA THR A 274 -15.11 -14.16 -5.37
C THR A 274 -14.03 -14.87 -4.54
N LEU A 275 -12.86 -14.23 -4.37
CA LEU A 275 -11.72 -14.71 -3.58
C LEU A 275 -11.50 -13.89 -2.29
N SER A 276 -12.39 -12.94 -1.99
CA SER A 276 -12.20 -11.98 -0.91
C SER A 276 -12.01 -12.60 0.48
N GLY A 277 -10.98 -12.15 1.21
CA GLY A 277 -10.61 -12.66 2.53
C GLY A 277 -9.13 -12.58 2.86
N GLU A 278 -8.80 -13.02 4.08
CA GLU A 278 -7.42 -13.26 4.55
C GLU A 278 -6.74 -14.35 3.71
N GLN A 279 -5.45 -14.15 3.42
CA GLN A 279 -4.60 -15.08 2.69
C GLN A 279 -3.58 -15.70 3.68
N ASP A 280 -3.81 -16.94 4.08
CA ASP A 280 -3.07 -17.63 5.15
C ASP A 280 -1.55 -17.73 4.90
N ASP A 281 -1.13 -17.84 3.63
CA ASP A 281 0.26 -18.11 3.23
C ASP A 281 1.07 -16.84 2.87
N VAL A 282 0.53 -15.63 3.08
CA VAL A 282 1.28 -14.36 2.90
C VAL A 282 2.18 -14.14 4.12
N GLU A 283 3.50 -14.23 3.94
CA GLU A 283 4.46 -13.96 5.03
C GLU A 283 4.75 -12.46 5.11
N VAL A 284 4.73 -11.90 6.34
CA VAL A 284 4.98 -10.47 6.60
C VAL A 284 5.98 -10.29 7.75
N GLY A 285 7.02 -9.49 7.50
CA GLY A 285 8.06 -9.11 8.46
C GLY A 285 8.02 -7.61 8.71
N VAL A 286 7.99 -7.18 9.96
CA VAL A 286 7.83 -5.76 10.33
C VAL A 286 8.86 -5.36 11.37
N LYS A 287 9.39 -4.14 11.23
CA LYS A 287 10.33 -3.54 12.17
C LYS A 287 10.13 -2.04 12.29
N GLU A 288 9.77 -1.59 13.50
CA GLU A 288 9.69 -0.18 13.89
C GLU A 288 11.03 0.56 13.63
N THR A 289 10.94 1.78 13.10
CA THR A 289 12.07 2.71 12.92
C THR A 289 11.86 3.99 13.75
N ASP A 290 12.81 4.93 13.74
CA ASP A 290 12.67 6.20 14.47
C ASP A 290 11.57 7.11 13.87
N ASP A 291 11.23 6.94 12.59
CA ASP A 291 10.34 7.81 11.79
C ASP A 291 9.19 7.03 11.10
N GLY A 292 8.94 5.76 11.48
CA GLY A 292 7.91 4.90 10.86
C GLY A 292 8.23 3.40 11.00
N TYR A 293 8.22 2.65 9.90
CA TYR A 293 8.51 1.20 9.89
C TYR A 293 9.16 0.70 8.60
N VAL A 294 9.83 -0.44 8.69
CA VAL A 294 10.16 -1.31 7.56
C VAL A 294 9.16 -2.46 7.52
N ILE A 295 8.68 -2.80 6.33
CA ILE A 295 7.84 -3.97 6.06
C ILE A 295 8.43 -4.78 4.90
N GLU A 296 8.47 -6.09 5.08
CA GLU A 296 8.79 -7.08 4.04
C GLU A 296 7.60 -8.03 3.88
N ILE A 297 7.33 -8.41 2.65
CA ILE A 297 6.16 -9.23 2.28
C ILE A 297 6.60 -10.25 1.24
N ALA A 298 6.32 -11.53 1.49
CA ALA A 298 6.32 -12.58 0.48
C ALA A 298 4.86 -12.96 0.19
N ILE A 299 4.47 -12.81 -1.07
CA ILE A 299 3.12 -13.11 -1.56
C ILE A 299 3.25 -14.31 -2.51
N PRO A 300 2.73 -15.50 -2.14
CA PRO A 300 2.72 -16.64 -3.05
C PRO A 300 1.97 -16.30 -4.34
N TRP A 301 2.49 -16.70 -5.49
CA TRP A 301 1.83 -16.40 -6.78
C TRP A 301 0.43 -17.02 -6.92
N GLU A 302 0.11 -18.05 -6.12
CA GLU A 302 -1.24 -18.64 -6.02
C GLU A 302 -2.30 -17.65 -5.51
N VAL A 303 -1.92 -16.60 -4.75
CA VAL A 303 -2.83 -15.50 -4.35
C VAL A 303 -3.37 -14.74 -5.57
N PHE A 304 -2.63 -14.74 -6.67
CA PHE A 304 -2.96 -14.06 -7.92
C PHE A 304 -3.35 -15.03 -9.06
N ASP A 305 -3.53 -16.33 -8.80
CA ASP A 305 -3.67 -17.41 -9.81
C ASP A 305 -2.55 -17.40 -10.90
N VAL A 306 -1.35 -16.91 -10.53
CA VAL A 306 -0.22 -16.71 -11.45
C VAL A 306 0.75 -17.89 -11.38
N THR A 307 1.33 -18.26 -12.52
CA THR A 307 2.57 -19.05 -12.59
C THR A 307 3.65 -18.15 -13.18
N ALA A 308 4.52 -17.60 -12.34
CA ALA A 308 5.46 -16.57 -12.74
C ALA A 308 6.53 -17.06 -13.73
N ILE A 309 6.79 -16.26 -14.77
CA ILE A 309 7.87 -16.47 -15.74
C ILE A 309 8.64 -15.18 -16.02
N GLU A 310 9.88 -15.33 -16.51
CA GLU A 310 10.70 -14.23 -17.03
C GLU A 310 9.98 -13.50 -18.18
N ASP A 311 10.15 -12.19 -18.25
CA ASP A 311 9.47 -11.25 -19.16
C ASP A 311 7.94 -11.20 -18.99
N GLN A 312 7.35 -11.80 -17.94
CA GLN A 312 5.92 -11.64 -17.67
C GLN A 312 5.60 -10.20 -17.24
N HIS A 313 4.51 -9.67 -17.81
CA HIS A 313 4.05 -8.30 -17.63
C HIS A 313 2.71 -8.27 -16.90
N PHE A 314 2.54 -7.24 -16.07
CA PHE A 314 1.39 -7.02 -15.19
C PHE A 314 1.02 -5.53 -15.17
N GLY A 315 -0.23 -5.24 -14.88
CA GLY A 315 -0.63 -3.91 -14.41
C GLY A 315 -0.32 -3.81 -12.91
N PHE A 316 0.15 -2.66 -12.43
CA PHE A 316 0.69 -2.54 -11.07
C PHE A 316 0.47 -1.17 -10.43
N ALA A 317 0.05 -1.16 -9.16
CA ALA A 317 0.19 0.01 -8.30
C ALA A 317 0.47 -0.39 -6.84
N PHE A 318 1.54 0.18 -6.27
CA PHE A 318 1.81 0.16 -4.83
C PHE A 318 1.34 1.47 -4.18
N SER A 319 0.69 1.37 -3.03
CA SER A 319 0.18 2.50 -2.25
C SER A 319 0.34 2.27 -0.74
N VAL A 320 0.30 3.34 0.04
CA VAL A 320 0.29 3.30 1.51
C VAL A 320 -0.82 4.20 2.02
N SER A 321 -1.69 3.69 2.89
CA SER A 321 -2.74 4.42 3.62
C SER A 321 -2.20 4.94 4.95
N ASP A 322 -2.68 6.08 5.45
CA ASP A 322 -2.48 6.51 6.86
C ASP A 322 -3.76 6.71 7.65
N ASN A 323 -3.62 6.61 8.97
CA ASN A 323 -4.53 7.19 9.95
C ASN A 323 -3.82 7.79 11.19
N ASP A 324 -3.68 9.11 11.29
CA ASP A 324 -3.27 9.78 12.55
C ASP A 324 -4.24 9.62 13.75
N LYS A 325 -5.47 9.11 13.59
CA LYS A 325 -6.56 9.28 14.57
C LYS A 325 -6.98 7.98 15.26
N PRO A 326 -6.55 7.76 16.53
CA PRO A 326 -7.09 6.70 17.38
C PRO A 326 -8.58 6.87 17.64
N ASP A 327 -9.22 5.74 17.94
CA ASP A 327 -10.65 5.57 18.12
C ASP A 327 -11.50 5.96 16.89
N THR A 328 -10.94 6.02 15.67
CA THR A 328 -11.71 6.51 14.49
C THR A 328 -11.83 5.58 13.28
N VAL A 329 -10.97 4.57 13.11
CA VAL A 329 -10.99 3.62 11.97
C VAL A 329 -11.31 4.35 10.66
N GLN A 330 -10.43 5.28 10.28
CA GLN A 330 -10.63 6.22 9.18
C GLN A 330 -9.33 6.44 8.41
N GLN A 331 -9.30 6.00 7.15
CA GLN A 331 -8.28 6.43 6.20
C GLN A 331 -8.27 7.96 6.12
N GLN A 332 -7.12 8.57 6.39
CA GLN A 332 -6.93 10.01 6.29
C GLN A 332 -6.30 10.40 4.96
N THR A 333 -5.15 9.80 4.63
CA THR A 333 -4.44 9.99 3.37
C THR A 333 -4.10 8.66 2.72
N MET A 334 -3.65 8.74 1.47
CA MET A 334 -2.94 7.66 0.79
C MET A 334 -1.89 8.26 -0.14
N VAL A 335 -0.67 7.73 -0.09
CA VAL A 335 0.36 7.94 -1.11
C VAL A 335 0.42 6.75 -2.05
N SER A 336 0.79 6.96 -3.30
CA SER A 336 0.88 5.92 -4.33
C SER A 336 1.96 6.22 -5.34
N VAL A 337 2.43 5.18 -6.02
CA VAL A 337 3.31 5.28 -7.19
C VAL A 337 2.59 5.83 -8.43
N ALA A 338 1.27 5.60 -8.53
CA ALA A 338 0.49 5.98 -9.70
C ALA A 338 -0.30 7.26 -9.42
N SER A 339 0.11 8.38 -10.04
CA SER A 339 -0.50 9.70 -9.85
C SER A 339 -2.01 9.81 -10.12
N ARG A 340 -2.58 8.81 -10.79
CA ARG A 340 -3.99 8.72 -11.18
C ARG A 340 -4.72 7.54 -10.53
N ARG A 341 -4.07 6.83 -9.60
CA ARG A 341 -4.53 5.56 -9.01
C ARG A 341 -6.01 5.63 -8.64
N HIS A 342 -6.76 4.68 -9.15
CA HIS A 342 -8.15 4.44 -8.83
C HIS A 342 -8.32 2.93 -8.60
N TYR A 343 -8.95 2.55 -7.49
CA TYR A 343 -8.83 1.18 -6.97
C TYR A 343 -9.59 0.13 -7.79
N ASN A 344 -10.61 0.56 -8.53
CA ASN A 344 -11.46 -0.30 -9.36
C ASN A 344 -11.39 0.06 -10.86
N ASP A 345 -10.34 0.76 -11.31
CA ASP A 345 -10.09 1.12 -12.71
C ASP A 345 -8.63 0.77 -13.04
N PRO A 346 -8.39 -0.45 -13.58
CA PRO A 346 -7.05 -0.96 -13.90
C PRO A 346 -6.28 -0.06 -14.87
N THR A 347 -6.96 0.66 -15.77
CA THR A 347 -6.33 1.59 -16.73
C THR A 347 -5.55 2.73 -16.06
N THR A 348 -5.75 2.96 -14.75
CA THR A 348 -5.01 3.94 -13.95
C THR A 348 -3.72 3.41 -13.33
N TRP A 349 -3.51 2.09 -13.36
CA TRP A 349 -2.34 1.43 -12.81
C TRP A 349 -1.18 1.53 -13.83
N LEU A 350 0.04 1.33 -13.34
CA LEU A 350 1.26 1.38 -14.14
C LEU A 350 1.62 -0.02 -14.63
N ASP A 351 2.82 -0.22 -15.18
CA ASP A 351 3.29 -1.53 -15.63
C ASP A 351 4.32 -2.12 -14.67
N LEU A 352 4.33 -3.43 -14.50
CA LEU A 352 5.38 -4.21 -13.85
C LEU A 352 5.87 -5.30 -14.80
N VAL A 353 7.18 -5.57 -14.82
CA VAL A 353 7.78 -6.70 -15.54
C VAL A 353 8.72 -7.51 -14.64
N LEU A 354 8.70 -8.84 -14.80
CA LEU A 354 9.58 -9.78 -14.11
C LEU A 354 10.87 -10.01 -14.89
N ILE A 355 12.02 -9.63 -14.34
CA ILE A 355 13.33 -9.72 -15.02
C ILE A 355 14.32 -10.62 -14.27
N LYS A 356 15.31 -11.18 -14.98
CA LYS A 356 16.20 -12.27 -14.52
C LYS A 356 17.69 -12.12 -14.89
#